data_AF-A0A8C6RVG9-F1
#
_entry.id   AF-A0A8C6RVG9-F1
#
_cell.length_a   1.000
_cell.length_b   1.000
_cell.length_c   1.000
_cell.angle_alpha   90.00
_cell.angle_beta   90.00
_cell.angle_gamma   90.00
#
_symmetry.space_group_name_H-M   'P 1'
#
loop_
_entity.id
_entity.type
_entity.pdbx_description
1 polymer ?
#
loop_
_entity_poly.entity_id
_entity_poly.type
_entity_poly.pdbx_seq_one_letter_code
_entity_poly.pdbx_strand_id
1 'polypeptide(L)'
;MHLLKPKDSWRFLPWMLFMSWTSHHIRDGIRHGLWLCPFGKTSPLPFWLYVVTTSSLPHMCSFLMYLAGTRQMMASEHGMHIDV
;
A
#
# COMPACT_ATOMS: atom_id res chain seq x y z
N MET A 1 -31.25 5.50 -14.28
CA MET A 1 -30.52 5.12 -13.04
C MET A 1 -29.12 4.66 -13.43
N HIS A 2 -28.11 5.55 -13.41
CA HIS A 2 -26.71 5.25 -13.77
C HIS A 2 -25.73 5.47 -12.58
N LEU A 3 -26.25 5.42 -11.35
CA LEU A 3 -25.50 5.80 -10.13
C LEU A 3 -24.62 4.69 -9.55
N LEU A 4 -24.53 3.53 -10.20
CA LEU A 4 -23.83 2.35 -9.67
C LEU A 4 -22.85 1.73 -10.68
N LYS A 5 -22.15 2.56 -11.48
CA LYS A 5 -20.85 2.10 -12.00
C LYS A 5 -19.83 2.37 -10.90
N PRO A 6 -19.29 1.34 -10.19
CA PRO A 6 -18.17 1.54 -9.28
C PRO A 6 -17.00 2.01 -10.14
N LYS A 7 -16.87 3.34 -10.25
CA LYS A 7 -15.80 4.05 -10.94
C LYS A 7 -14.49 3.52 -10.36
N ASP A 8 -13.50 3.28 -11.21
CA ASP A 8 -12.23 2.60 -10.87
C ASP A 8 -11.56 3.08 -9.57
N SER A 9 -11.87 4.30 -9.12
CA SER A 9 -11.64 4.82 -7.77
C SER A 9 -11.87 3.82 -6.62
N TRP A 10 -12.89 2.95 -6.67
CA TRP A 10 -13.12 1.95 -5.60
C TRP A 10 -12.04 0.87 -5.52
N ARG A 11 -11.34 0.55 -6.61
CA ARG A 11 -10.20 -0.38 -6.59
C ARG A 11 -8.97 0.20 -5.90
N PHE A 12 -8.86 1.54 -5.81
CA PHE A 12 -7.74 2.20 -5.13
C PHE A 12 -7.96 2.35 -3.62
N LEU A 13 -9.21 2.27 -3.13
CA LEU A 13 -9.51 2.45 -1.71
C LEU A 13 -8.76 1.46 -0.81
N PRO A 14 -8.68 0.15 -1.12
CA PRO A 14 -7.89 -0.79 -0.33
C PRO A 14 -6.40 -0.43 -0.30
N TRP A 15 -5.84 0.03 -1.43
CA TRP A 15 -4.44 0.46 -1.52
C TRP A 15 -4.17 1.72 -0.73
N MET A 16 -5.09 2.69 -0.77
CA MET A 16 -5.00 3.91 0.04
C MET A 16 -5.08 3.60 1.55
N LEU A 17 -6.01 2.74 1.95
CA LEU A 17 -6.14 2.30 3.34
C LEU A 17 -4.89 1.54 3.79
N PHE A 18 -4.36 0.64 2.96
CA PHE A 18 -3.13 -0.09 3.24
C PHE A 18 -1.92 0.84 3.40
N MET A 19 -1.77 1.83 2.52
CA MET A 19 -0.68 2.81 2.60
C MET A 19 -0.80 3.68 3.85
N SER A 20 -2.01 4.15 4.16
CA SER A 20 -2.30 4.93 5.37
C SER A 20 -1.98 4.12 6.64
N TRP A 21 -2.48 2.89 6.70
CA TRP A 21 -2.28 1.98 7.83
C TRP A 21 -0.80 1.63 8.03
N THR A 22 -0.11 1.20 6.97
CA THR A 22 1.30 0.81 7.04
C THR A 22 2.19 1.99 7.46
N SER A 23 1.95 3.18 6.90
CA SER A 23 2.68 4.40 7.30
C SER A 23 2.45 4.74 8.76
N HIS A 24 1.20 4.62 9.23
CA HIS A 24 0.84 4.85 10.62
C HIS A 24 1.56 3.87 11.57
N HIS A 25 1.57 2.58 11.22
CA HIS A 25 2.26 1.54 11.99
C HIS A 25 3.78 1.71 12.04
N ILE A 26 4.41 2.10 10.93
CA ILE A 26 5.85 2.38 10.89
C ILE A 26 6.18 3.57 11.80
N ARG A 27 5.38 4.65 11.72
CA ARG A 27 5.58 5.85 12.55
C ARG A 27 5.36 5.57 14.03
N ASP A 28 4.30 4.83 14.37
CA ASP A 28 4.01 4.45 15.74
C ASP A 28 5.08 3.48 16.29
N GLY A 29 5.62 2.63 15.43
CA GLY A 29 6.72 1.71 15.75
C GLY A 29 8.04 2.38 16.15
N ILE A 30 8.30 3.61 15.72
CA ILE A 30 9.46 4.40 16.18
C ILE A 30 9.28 4.83 17.64
N ARG A 31 8.05 5.18 18.04
CA ARG A 31 7.77 5.74 19.37
C ARG A 31 7.49 4.65 20.40
N HIS A 32 6.74 3.61 20.03
CA HIS A 32 6.23 2.61 20.96
C HIS A 32 6.67 1.18 20.64
N GLY A 33 7.46 0.98 19.57
CA GLY A 33 7.82 -0.35 19.07
C GLY A 33 6.77 -0.91 18.10
N LEU A 34 7.18 -1.74 17.14
CA LEU A 34 6.22 -2.34 16.21
C LEU A 34 5.42 -3.42 16.94
N TRP A 35 4.10 -3.29 16.92
CA TRP A 35 3.21 -4.35 17.40
C TRP A 35 2.75 -5.20 16.21
N LEU A 36 3.44 -6.32 16.02
CA LEU A 36 3.07 -7.35 15.06
C LEU A 36 2.62 -8.57 15.85
N CYS A 37 1.32 -8.88 15.85
CA CYS A 37 0.84 -10.17 16.35
C CYS A 37 1.31 -11.27 15.38
N PRO A 38 2.03 -12.33 15.80
CA PRO A 38 2.19 -12.86 17.17
C PRO A 38 3.49 -12.49 17.91
N PHE A 39 4.38 -11.68 17.33
CA PHE A 39 5.74 -11.39 17.81
C PHE A 39 5.86 -10.41 18.99
N GLY A 40 4.75 -9.86 19.50
CA GLY A 40 4.75 -8.97 20.67
C GLY A 40 5.18 -7.53 20.37
N LYS A 41 5.52 -6.76 21.42
CA LYS A 41 6.06 -5.40 21.31
C LYS A 41 7.56 -5.49 21.00
N THR A 42 7.99 -5.10 19.80
CA THR A 42 9.43 -4.96 19.53
C THR A 42 9.99 -3.72 20.23
N SER A 43 11.31 -3.68 20.47
CA SER A 43 11.99 -2.45 20.92
C SER A 43 11.80 -1.32 19.89
N PRO A 44 11.89 -0.05 20.30
CA PRO A 44 11.71 1.08 19.39
C PRO A 44 12.58 0.93 18.14
N LEU A 45 11.98 1.13 16.97
CA LEU A 45 12.65 0.93 15.69
C LEU A 45 13.91 1.80 15.59
N PRO A 46 15.05 1.24 15.15
CA PRO A 46 16.22 2.06 14.84
C PRO A 46 15.89 3.01 13.70
N PHE A 47 16.35 4.26 13.79
CA PHE A 47 16.02 5.34 12.85
C PHE A 47 16.29 4.97 11.38
N TRP A 48 17.36 4.22 11.11
CA TRP A 48 17.67 3.71 9.77
C TRP A 48 16.55 2.86 9.17
N LEU A 49 15.92 2.01 9.98
CA LEU A 49 14.85 1.12 9.54
C LEU A 49 13.60 1.93 9.16
N TYR A 50 13.32 3.01 9.89
CA TYR A 50 12.27 3.97 9.52
C TYR A 50 12.52 4.65 8.17
N VAL A 51 13.74 5.14 7.94
CA VAL A 51 14.11 5.84 6.70
C VAL A 51 14.01 4.88 5.51
N VAL A 52 14.53 3.66 5.65
CA VAL A 52 14.46 2.64 4.60
C VAL A 52 13.02 2.24 4.32
N THR A 53 12.21 1.92 5.34
CA THR A 53 10.82 1.50 5.11
C THR A 53 9.93 2.61 4.55
N THR A 54 10.10 3.85 4.99
CA THR A 54 9.31 4.98 4.47
C THR A 54 9.70 5.32 3.03
N SER A 55 10.99 5.27 2.68
CA SER A 55 11.45 5.50 1.31
C SER A 55 11.09 4.35 0.36
N SER A 56 11.10 3.11 0.84
CA SER A 56 10.72 1.94 0.03
C SER A 56 9.20 1.74 -0.11
N LEU A 57 8.40 2.36 0.76
CA LEU A 57 6.94 2.23 0.80
C LEU A 57 6.23 2.48 -0.56
N PRO A 58 6.48 3.58 -1.30
CA PRO A 58 5.83 3.81 -2.60
C PRO A 58 6.25 2.77 -3.65
N HIS A 59 7.50 2.32 -3.62
CA HIS A 59 8.01 1.29 -4.53
C HIS A 59 7.37 -0.07 -4.25
N MET A 60 7.26 -0.44 -2.97
CA MET A 60 6.54 -1.63 -2.54
C MET A 60 5.07 -1.58 -2.94
N CYS A 61 4.41 -0.42 -2.78
CA CYS A 61 3.02 -0.25 -3.20
C CYS A 61 2.85 -0.46 -4.71
N SER A 62 3.73 0.14 -5.53
CA SER A 62 3.73 -0.06 -6.98
C SER A 62 3.96 -1.52 -7.37
N PHE A 63 4.87 -2.21 -6.69
CA PHE A 63 5.15 -3.62 -6.91
C PHE A 63 3.98 -4.53 -6.50
N LEU A 64 3.35 -4.27 -5.34
CA LEU A 64 2.18 -5.00 -4.88
C LEU A 64 0.97 -4.79 -5.79
N MET A 65 0.75 -3.57 -6.30
CA MET A 65 -0.29 -3.29 -7.31
C MET A 65 -0.01 -3.99 -8.65
N TYR A 66 1.26 -4.17 -9.01
CA TYR A 66 1.64 -4.96 -10.17
C TYR A 66 1.34 -6.46 -9.95
N LEU A 67 1.77 -7.03 -8.81
CA LEU A 67 1.54 -8.44 -8.48
C LEU A 67 0.05 -8.78 -8.29
N ALA A 68 -0.71 -7.91 -7.65
CA ALA A 68 -2.15 -8.12 -7.43
C ALA A 68 -2.97 -8.04 -8.73
N GLY A 69 -2.34 -7.79 -9.88
CA GLY A 69 -3.02 -7.67 -11.17
C GLY A 69 -3.95 -6.46 -11.26
N THR A 70 -3.99 -5.57 -10.25
CA THR A 70 -4.79 -4.35 -10.29
C THR A 70 -4.34 -3.42 -11.42
N ARG A 71 -3.05 -3.44 -11.79
CA ARG A 71 -2.57 -2.75 -13.00
C ARG A 71 -3.15 -3.34 -14.30
N GLN A 72 -3.29 -4.66 -14.43
CA GLN A 72 -3.85 -5.28 -15.63
C GLN A 72 -5.38 -5.14 -15.71
N MET A 73 -6.07 -5.23 -14.57
CA MET A 73 -7.51 -4.98 -14.46
C MET A 73 -7.88 -3.53 -14.83
N MET A 74 -7.02 -2.56 -14.51
CA MET A 74 -7.20 -1.16 -14.93
C MET A 74 -6.80 -0.91 -16.39
N ALA A 75 -5.74 -1.55 -16.90
CA ALA A 75 -5.35 -1.44 -18.31
C ALA A 75 -6.42 -2.02 -19.25
N SER A 76 -7.06 -3.12 -18.84
CA SER A 76 -8.17 -3.75 -19.58
C SER A 76 -9.44 -2.89 -19.56
N GLU A 77 -9.84 -2.34 -18.41
CA GLU A 77 -11.02 -1.46 -18.30
C GLU A 77 -10.86 -0.13 -19.05
N HIS A 78 -9.63 0.42 -19.11
CA HIS A 78 -9.35 1.67 -19.83
C HIS A 78 -8.91 1.48 -21.28
N GLY A 79 -8.89 0.25 -21.81
CA GLY A 79 -8.51 -0.02 -23.20
C GLY A 79 -7.12 0.48 -23.56
N MET A 80 -6.20 0.55 -22.59
CA MET A 80 -4.82 0.93 -22.87
C MET A 80 -4.03 -0.33 -23.24
N HIS A 81 -4.06 -0.65 -24.53
CA HIS A 81 -3.04 -1.45 -25.18
C HIS A 81 -1.72 -0.71 -25.03
N ILE A 82 -0.97 -1.02 -23.97
CA ILE A 82 0.40 -0.54 -23.82
C ILE A 82 1.22 -1.40 -24.78
N ASP A 83 1.31 -0.94 -26.03
CA ASP A 83 2.23 -1.52 -26.99
C ASP A 83 3.65 -1.23 -26.50
N VAL A 84 4.44 -2.31 -26.39
CA VAL A 84 5.84 -2.31 -25.94
C VAL A 84 6.73 -1.78 -27.05
#